data_AF-A0A7Y5VHT8-F1
#
_entry.id   AF-A0A7Y5VHT8-F1
#
_cell.length_a   1.000
_cell.length_b   1.000
_cell.length_c   1.000
_cell.angle_alpha   90.00
_cell.angle_beta   90.00
_cell.angle_gamma   90.00
#
_symmetry.space_group_name_H-M   'P 1'
#
loop_
_entity.id
_entity.type
_entity.pdbx_description
1 polymer ?
#
loop_
_entity_poly.entity_id
_entity_poly.type
_entity_poly.pdbx_seq_one_letter_code
_entity_poly.pdbx_strand_id
1 'polypeptide(L)'
;MLPHTLYTGSSGWAYPTWKPGFYPAKTPAKQFLPYYGTRCNSVEVNYTFRALPTNAMVSGWVASVPEKFRFSFKAPQTITHIKRLRDCGPQVDAFTGALAHAYAAKKLGVLLFQLPPNFKADLDRLNAFLDLPTLRDYRVAFEFRHESWFADATYDALRNHNAALCVAESEDLVTPEVHTAADFTFFRLRNPAHFTADDLSRDKAHFAELMQTRDVFAYFKHEDEPAGVLAAASLLEQAASQ
;
A
#
# COMPACT_ATOMS: atom_id res chain seq x y z
N MET A 1 -0.96 -19.28 16.39
CA MET A 1 -1.25 -18.07 15.58
C MET A 1 -1.09 -18.45 14.12
N LEU A 2 -1.91 -17.92 13.21
CA LEU A 2 -1.62 -18.02 11.78
C LEU A 2 -0.31 -17.25 11.52
N PRO A 3 0.59 -17.73 10.64
CA PRO A 3 1.79 -17.00 10.30
C PRO A 3 1.42 -15.66 9.65
N HIS A 4 2.16 -14.60 9.98
CA HIS A 4 2.01 -13.33 9.29
C HIS A 4 2.39 -13.47 7.82
N THR A 5 1.86 -12.60 6.97
CA THR A 5 1.96 -12.72 5.51
C THR A 5 2.68 -11.52 4.91
N LEU A 6 3.58 -11.78 3.95
CA LEU A 6 4.06 -10.77 3.01
C LEU A 6 3.01 -10.56 1.92
N TYR A 7 2.43 -9.37 1.87
CA TYR A 7 1.58 -8.85 0.81
C TYR A 7 2.40 -7.92 -0.07
N THR A 8 2.79 -8.37 -1.25
CA THR A 8 3.65 -7.59 -2.15
C THR A 8 3.09 -7.49 -3.56
N GLY A 9 3.44 -6.38 -4.19
CA GLY A 9 3.05 -6.03 -5.53
C GLY A 9 3.57 -4.66 -5.93
N SER A 10 2.84 -4.01 -6.82
CA SER A 10 3.17 -2.75 -7.43
C SER A 10 2.09 -1.71 -7.16
N SER A 11 2.42 -0.47 -7.46
CA SER A 11 1.54 0.69 -7.34
C SER A 11 0.59 0.82 -8.53
N GLY A 12 -0.25 -0.20 -8.73
CA GLY A 12 -1.14 -0.36 -9.87
C GLY A 12 -0.80 -1.61 -10.69
N TRP A 13 -1.69 -1.97 -11.62
CA TRP A 13 -1.53 -3.15 -12.48
C TRP A 13 -1.80 -2.86 -13.97
N ALA A 14 -2.54 -1.80 -14.30
CA ALA A 14 -3.12 -1.63 -15.64
C ALA A 14 -2.16 -0.96 -16.65
N TYR A 15 -0.99 -1.56 -16.88
CA TYR A 15 0.08 -1.01 -17.73
C TYR A 15 0.32 -1.88 -18.97
N PRO A 16 -0.16 -1.46 -20.17
CA PRO A 16 0.12 -2.18 -21.41
C PRO A 16 1.61 -2.26 -21.77
N THR A 17 2.41 -1.29 -21.31
CA THR A 17 3.87 -1.22 -21.52
C THR A 17 4.61 -2.41 -20.90
N TRP A 18 4.02 -3.07 -19.90
CA TRP A 18 4.60 -4.28 -19.29
C TRP A 18 4.50 -5.53 -20.16
N LYS A 19 4.07 -5.42 -21.42
CA LYS A 19 4.09 -6.51 -22.39
C LYS A 19 5.38 -6.48 -23.22
N PRO A 20 6.02 -7.62 -23.50
CA PRO A 20 5.72 -8.96 -22.99
C PRO A 20 6.36 -9.27 -21.62
N GLY A 21 7.05 -8.30 -21.00
CA GLY A 21 7.94 -8.55 -19.86
C GLY A 21 7.26 -9.15 -18.62
N PHE A 22 6.15 -8.56 -18.17
CA PHE A 22 5.32 -9.12 -17.09
C PHE A 22 4.08 -9.83 -17.65
N TYR A 23 3.36 -9.16 -18.56
CA TYR A 23 2.16 -9.70 -19.20
C TYR A 23 2.50 -10.39 -20.51
N PRO A 24 1.93 -11.57 -20.84
CA PRO A 24 2.08 -12.18 -22.16
C PRO A 24 1.67 -11.20 -23.27
N ALA A 25 2.38 -11.24 -24.41
CA ALA A 25 2.25 -10.26 -25.49
C ALA A 25 0.80 -9.97 -25.92
N LYS A 26 -0.05 -11.00 -25.95
CA LYS A 26 -1.45 -10.93 -26.42
C LYS A 26 -2.48 -10.77 -25.29
N THR A 27 -2.06 -10.47 -24.06
CA THR A 27 -2.97 -10.33 -22.91
C THR A 27 -3.92 -9.15 -23.12
N PRO A 28 -5.25 -9.33 -23.19
CA PRO A 28 -6.18 -8.21 -23.32
C PRO A 28 -6.27 -7.43 -22.00
N ALA A 29 -6.56 -6.13 -22.05
CA ALA A 29 -6.55 -5.26 -20.86
C ALA A 29 -7.45 -5.76 -19.71
N LYS A 30 -8.61 -6.36 -20.03
CA LYS A 30 -9.51 -6.96 -19.04
C LYS A 30 -8.90 -8.14 -18.27
N GLN A 31 -7.83 -8.74 -18.79
CA GLN A 31 -7.11 -9.85 -18.16
C GLN A 31 -5.86 -9.40 -17.39
N PHE A 32 -5.55 -8.10 -17.35
CA PHE A 32 -4.39 -7.62 -16.59
C PHE A 32 -4.50 -7.94 -15.10
N LEU A 33 -5.62 -7.62 -14.44
CA LEU A 33 -5.77 -7.91 -13.01
C LEU A 33 -5.86 -9.42 -12.71
N PRO A 34 -6.65 -10.23 -13.47
CA PRO A 34 -6.59 -11.68 -13.34
C PRO A 34 -5.18 -12.26 -13.44
N TYR A 35 -4.41 -11.87 -14.48
CA TYR A 35 -3.05 -12.34 -14.65
C TYR A 35 -2.12 -11.83 -13.55
N TYR A 36 -2.24 -10.57 -13.17
CA TYR A 36 -1.47 -9.98 -12.08
C TYR A 36 -1.63 -10.77 -10.78
N GLY A 37 -2.87 -11.15 -10.45
CA GLY A 37 -3.19 -11.94 -9.26
C GLY A 37 -2.63 -13.36 -9.25
N THR A 38 -2.07 -13.87 -10.36
CA THR A 38 -1.37 -15.17 -10.38
C THR A 38 0.09 -15.06 -9.98
N ARG A 39 0.68 -13.86 -10.03
CA ARG A 39 2.10 -13.60 -9.75
C ARG A 39 2.33 -12.74 -8.51
N CYS A 40 1.38 -11.89 -8.16
CA CYS A 40 1.42 -11.03 -6.97
C CYS A 40 0.19 -11.30 -6.11
N ASN A 41 0.32 -11.14 -4.79
CA ASN A 41 -0.78 -11.36 -3.85
C ASN A 41 -1.37 -10.04 -3.31
N SER A 42 -0.83 -8.89 -3.71
CA SER A 42 -1.39 -7.60 -3.35
C SER A 42 -1.12 -6.52 -4.41
N VAL A 43 -1.88 -5.44 -4.38
CA VAL A 43 -1.64 -4.25 -5.21
C VAL A 43 -2.03 -2.97 -4.46
N GLU A 44 -1.27 -1.90 -4.65
CA GLU A 44 -1.64 -0.56 -4.20
C GLU A 44 -2.43 0.15 -5.32
N VAL A 45 -3.70 0.42 -5.05
CA VAL A 45 -4.63 1.12 -5.95
C VAL A 45 -4.48 2.62 -5.75
N ASN A 46 -3.95 3.30 -6.77
CA ASN A 46 -3.80 4.76 -6.79
C ASN A 46 -4.96 5.51 -7.46
N TYR A 47 -5.87 4.80 -8.15
CA TYR A 47 -7.04 5.38 -8.81
C TYR A 47 -7.87 6.27 -7.87
N THR A 48 -8.04 5.80 -6.63
CA THR A 48 -8.78 6.45 -5.55
C THR A 48 -8.26 7.83 -5.17
N PHE A 49 -7.01 8.16 -5.52
CA PHE A 49 -6.44 9.48 -5.27
C PHE A 49 -7.20 10.59 -5.99
N ARG A 50 -7.74 10.31 -7.18
CA ARG A 50 -8.43 11.31 -8.02
C ARG A 50 -9.94 11.11 -8.08
N ALA A 51 -10.42 9.87 -7.98
CA ALA A 51 -11.84 9.55 -8.10
C ALA A 51 -12.20 8.32 -7.26
N LEU A 52 -13.40 8.27 -6.70
CA LEU A 52 -13.89 7.08 -6.02
C LEU A 52 -14.36 6.03 -7.06
N PRO A 53 -13.97 4.75 -6.91
CA PRO A 53 -14.47 3.70 -7.78
C PRO A 53 -15.95 3.43 -7.50
N THR A 54 -16.67 2.94 -8.50
CA THR A 54 -18.05 2.47 -8.30
C THR A 54 -18.06 1.09 -7.63
N ASN A 55 -19.16 0.75 -6.97
CA ASN A 55 -19.34 -0.58 -6.37
C ASN A 55 -19.17 -1.71 -7.41
N ALA A 56 -19.62 -1.49 -8.64
CA ALA A 56 -19.46 -2.45 -9.74
C ALA A 56 -17.98 -2.66 -10.10
N MET A 57 -17.18 -1.58 -10.14
CA MET A 57 -15.74 -1.68 -10.37
C MET A 57 -15.03 -2.48 -9.28
N VAL A 58 -15.27 -2.13 -8.01
CA VAL A 58 -14.66 -2.83 -6.87
C VAL A 58 -15.07 -4.30 -6.82
N SER A 59 -16.35 -4.60 -7.06
CA SER A 59 -16.85 -5.98 -7.15
C SER A 59 -16.17 -6.76 -8.26
N GLY A 60 -15.99 -6.15 -9.43
CA GLY A 60 -15.26 -6.75 -10.55
C GLY A 60 -13.80 -7.04 -10.20
N TRP A 61 -13.11 -6.11 -9.54
CA TRP A 61 -11.72 -6.32 -9.08
C TRP A 61 -11.63 -7.48 -8.09
N VAL A 62 -12.49 -7.48 -7.06
CA VAL A 62 -12.54 -8.51 -6.02
C VAL A 62 -12.78 -9.91 -6.62
N ALA A 63 -13.69 -10.02 -7.59
CA ALA A 63 -14.01 -11.28 -8.25
C ALA A 63 -12.89 -11.79 -9.18
N SER A 64 -12.02 -10.89 -9.66
CA SER A 64 -11.00 -11.20 -10.65
C SER A 64 -9.69 -11.76 -10.08
N VAL A 65 -9.52 -11.76 -8.75
CA VAL A 65 -8.26 -12.14 -8.07
C VAL A 65 -8.48 -13.30 -7.09
N PRO A 66 -7.43 -14.06 -6.72
CA PRO A 66 -7.53 -15.13 -5.72
C PRO A 66 -8.09 -14.68 -4.37
N GLU A 67 -8.56 -15.63 -3.56
CA GLU A 67 -9.18 -15.37 -2.25
C GLU A 67 -8.25 -14.61 -1.30
N LYS A 68 -6.97 -14.98 -1.26
CA LYS A 68 -5.96 -14.40 -0.36
C LYS A 68 -5.39 -13.06 -0.84
N PHE A 69 -5.82 -12.58 -2.01
CA PHE A 69 -5.33 -11.31 -2.56
C PHE A 69 -5.78 -10.12 -1.70
N ARG A 70 -4.95 -9.09 -1.60
CA ARG A 70 -5.28 -7.84 -0.88
C ARG A 70 -5.11 -6.60 -1.76
N PHE A 71 -6.09 -5.71 -1.72
CA PHE A 71 -6.02 -4.37 -2.32
C PHE A 71 -5.76 -3.35 -1.22
N SER A 72 -4.66 -2.62 -1.31
CA SER A 72 -4.44 -1.40 -0.52
C SER A 72 -4.83 -0.19 -1.35
N PHE A 73 -5.41 0.83 -0.73
CA PHE A 73 -5.98 1.97 -1.46
C PHE A 73 -5.39 3.28 -0.99
N LYS A 74 -4.87 4.08 -1.93
CA LYS A 74 -4.43 5.44 -1.64
C LYS A 74 -5.64 6.36 -1.45
N ALA A 75 -5.70 7.05 -0.32
CA ALA A 75 -6.79 7.94 0.01
C ALA A 75 -6.95 9.08 -1.02
N PRO A 76 -8.18 9.58 -1.27
CA PRO A 76 -8.44 10.74 -2.12
C PRO A 76 -7.58 11.96 -1.77
N GLN A 77 -7.11 12.69 -2.79
CA GLN A 77 -6.35 13.93 -2.61
C GLN A 77 -7.15 15.01 -1.85
N THR A 78 -8.47 14.93 -1.89
CA THR A 78 -9.36 15.80 -1.12
C THR A 78 -9.09 15.68 0.38
N ILE A 79 -8.78 14.49 0.88
CA ILE A 79 -8.45 14.23 2.28
C ILE A 79 -7.04 14.73 2.61
N THR A 80 -6.05 14.33 1.82
CA THR A 80 -4.63 14.47 2.19
C THR A 80 -3.97 15.77 1.69
N HIS A 81 -4.36 16.27 0.52
CA HIS A 81 -3.72 17.42 -0.13
C HIS A 81 -4.54 18.70 -0.04
N ILE A 82 -5.87 18.59 -0.16
CA ILE A 82 -6.78 19.75 -0.17
C ILE A 82 -7.22 20.10 1.25
N LYS A 83 -7.99 19.21 1.91
CA LYS A 83 -8.43 19.43 3.30
C LYS A 83 -7.32 19.20 4.31
N ARG A 84 -6.26 18.49 3.90
CA ARG A 84 -5.08 18.23 4.74
C ARG A 84 -5.49 17.70 6.11
N LEU A 85 -6.30 16.63 6.12
CA LEU A 85 -6.85 15.94 7.29
C LEU A 85 -7.89 16.72 8.13
N ARG A 86 -8.19 17.98 7.82
CA ARG A 86 -9.15 18.79 8.59
C ARG A 86 -10.60 18.44 8.24
N ASP A 87 -11.42 18.15 9.24
CA ASP A 87 -12.87 17.92 9.12
C ASP A 87 -13.25 16.90 8.03
N CYS A 88 -12.47 15.82 7.92
CA CYS A 88 -12.55 14.86 6.81
C CYS A 88 -13.53 13.70 6.99
N GLY A 89 -14.32 13.66 8.08
CA GLY A 89 -15.28 12.56 8.36
C GLY A 89 -16.12 12.15 7.14
N PRO A 90 -16.87 13.09 6.51
CA PRO A 90 -17.67 12.76 5.33
C PRO A 90 -16.87 12.21 4.13
N GLN A 91 -15.62 12.68 3.94
CA GLN A 91 -14.75 12.20 2.87
C GLN A 91 -14.22 10.80 3.16
N VAL A 92 -13.92 10.49 4.43
CA VAL A 92 -13.53 9.16 4.89
C VAL A 92 -14.70 8.20 4.70
N ASP A 93 -15.91 8.57 5.12
CA ASP A 93 -17.12 7.73 4.98
C ASP A 93 -17.45 7.44 3.51
N ALA A 94 -17.34 8.44 2.63
CA ALA A 94 -17.54 8.23 1.20
C ALA A 94 -16.47 7.30 0.61
N PHE A 95 -15.21 7.45 1.05
CA PHE A 95 -14.11 6.62 0.59
C PHE A 95 -14.26 5.16 1.04
N THR A 96 -14.49 4.92 2.33
CA THR A 96 -14.67 3.56 2.87
C THR A 96 -15.95 2.91 2.37
N GLY A 97 -17.02 3.69 2.21
CA GLY A 97 -18.28 3.25 1.58
C GLY A 97 -18.08 2.75 0.15
N ALA A 98 -17.28 3.45 -0.67
CA ALA A 98 -16.93 2.99 -2.02
C ALA A 98 -16.10 1.68 -2.03
N LEU A 99 -15.45 1.35 -0.91
CA LEU A 99 -14.63 0.15 -0.73
C LEU A 99 -15.35 -0.98 0.02
N ALA A 100 -16.63 -0.81 0.37
CA ALA A 100 -17.38 -1.75 1.21
C ALA A 100 -17.34 -3.20 0.68
N HIS A 101 -17.39 -3.41 -0.64
CA HIS A 101 -17.29 -4.74 -1.23
C HIS A 101 -15.92 -5.40 -1.03
N ALA A 102 -14.82 -4.64 -1.14
CA ALA A 102 -13.49 -5.16 -0.87
C ALA A 102 -13.32 -5.51 0.61
N TYR A 103 -13.89 -4.68 1.49
CA TYR A 103 -13.91 -4.93 2.93
C TYR A 103 -14.71 -6.20 3.28
N ALA A 104 -15.96 -6.30 2.81
CA ALA A 104 -16.83 -7.45 3.05
C ALA A 104 -16.24 -8.76 2.52
N ALA A 105 -15.55 -8.71 1.38
CA ALA A 105 -14.85 -9.86 0.81
C ALA A 105 -13.53 -10.20 1.51
N LYS A 106 -13.15 -9.48 2.58
CA LYS A 106 -11.87 -9.60 3.29
C LYS A 106 -10.65 -9.42 2.37
N LYS A 107 -10.79 -8.63 1.31
CA LYS A 107 -9.72 -8.31 0.35
C LYS A 107 -9.21 -6.87 0.45
N LEU A 108 -9.70 -6.07 1.38
CA LEU A 108 -9.10 -4.77 1.70
C LEU A 108 -7.88 -4.97 2.60
N GLY A 109 -6.72 -4.47 2.15
CA GLY A 109 -5.44 -4.51 2.87
C GLY A 109 -5.27 -3.31 3.78
N VAL A 110 -4.72 -2.22 3.24
CA VAL A 110 -4.41 -0.98 3.98
C VAL A 110 -4.95 0.26 3.26
N LEU A 111 -5.44 1.24 4.02
CA LEU A 111 -5.74 2.58 3.52
C LEU A 111 -4.52 3.49 3.70
N LEU A 112 -3.95 3.97 2.60
CA LEU A 112 -2.75 4.80 2.60
C LEU A 112 -3.08 6.30 2.53
N PHE A 113 -2.68 7.06 3.53
CA PHE A 113 -2.78 8.51 3.59
C PHE A 113 -1.40 9.16 3.37
N GLN A 114 -1.07 9.44 2.12
CA GLN A 114 0.16 10.16 1.78
C GLN A 114 -0.06 11.68 1.82
N LEU A 115 0.69 12.38 2.67
CA LEU A 115 0.63 13.84 2.87
C LEU A 115 1.65 14.56 1.98
N PRO A 116 1.33 15.76 1.43
CA PRO A 116 2.23 16.46 0.52
C PRO A 116 3.48 17.02 1.22
N PRO A 117 4.60 17.25 0.50
CA PRO A 117 5.87 17.70 1.08
C PRO A 117 5.81 19.08 1.73
N ASN A 118 4.84 19.92 1.35
CA ASN A 118 4.65 21.25 1.93
C ASN A 118 3.70 21.26 3.13
N PHE A 119 3.37 20.10 3.71
CA PHE A 119 2.56 19.99 4.92
C PHE A 119 3.43 19.60 6.10
N LYS A 120 3.77 20.58 6.94
CA LYS A 120 4.50 20.39 8.20
C LYS A 120 3.65 19.67 9.25
N ALA A 121 4.31 19.06 10.23
CA ALA A 121 3.67 18.39 11.34
C ALA A 121 2.65 19.28 12.07
N ASP A 122 1.49 18.70 12.29
CA ASP A 122 0.33 19.28 12.99
C ASP A 122 -0.32 18.11 13.74
N LEU A 123 0.15 17.88 14.98
CA LEU A 123 -0.24 16.71 15.78
C LEU A 123 -1.70 16.75 16.18
N ASP A 124 -2.24 17.93 16.52
CA ASP A 124 -3.65 18.09 16.85
C ASP A 124 -4.53 17.63 15.69
N ARG A 125 -4.14 18.00 14.46
CA ARG A 125 -4.88 17.57 13.28
C ARG A 125 -4.70 16.10 12.96
N LEU A 126 -3.50 15.54 13.14
CA LEU A 126 -3.27 14.12 12.96
C LEU A 126 -4.13 13.30 13.94
N ASN A 127 -4.10 13.66 15.23
CA ASN A 127 -4.89 12.99 16.27
C ASN A 127 -6.39 13.11 15.99
N ALA A 128 -6.90 14.32 15.72
CA ALA A 128 -8.31 14.50 15.40
C ALA A 128 -8.77 13.69 14.17
N PHE A 129 -7.88 13.49 13.19
CA PHE A 129 -8.17 12.64 12.04
C PHE A 129 -8.12 11.15 12.38
N LEU A 130 -7.13 10.70 13.16
CA LEU A 130 -7.00 9.31 13.62
C LEU A 130 -8.15 8.90 14.55
N ASP A 131 -8.72 9.84 15.30
CA ASP A 131 -9.86 9.65 16.20
C ASP A 131 -11.19 9.38 15.46
N LEU A 132 -11.24 9.58 14.14
CA LEU A 132 -12.45 9.33 13.34
C LEU A 132 -12.94 7.88 13.53
N PRO A 133 -14.18 7.66 14.00
CA PRO A 133 -14.68 6.32 14.31
C PRO A 133 -14.57 5.33 13.14
N THR A 134 -14.84 5.80 11.92
CA THR A 134 -14.79 5.00 10.69
C THR A 134 -13.41 4.38 10.45
N LEU A 135 -12.31 5.00 10.90
CA LEU A 135 -10.97 4.46 10.67
C LEU A 135 -10.63 3.25 11.56
N ARG A 136 -11.36 3.06 12.66
CA ARG A 136 -11.09 1.97 13.62
C ARG A 136 -11.26 0.57 13.02
N ASP A 137 -12.06 0.46 11.96
CA ASP A 137 -12.31 -0.80 11.26
C ASP A 137 -11.24 -1.17 10.23
N TYR A 138 -10.28 -0.28 9.96
CA TYR A 138 -9.31 -0.41 8.88
C TYR A 138 -7.87 -0.34 9.37
N ARG A 139 -7.00 -1.11 8.72
CA ARG A 139 -5.56 -0.85 8.78
C ARG A 139 -5.26 0.42 7.99
N VAL A 140 -4.60 1.38 8.63
CA VAL A 140 -4.26 2.66 8.01
C VAL A 140 -2.76 2.90 8.06
N ALA A 141 -2.20 3.47 6.98
CA ALA A 141 -0.80 3.86 6.91
C ALA A 141 -0.66 5.34 6.53
N PHE A 142 0.32 6.02 7.10
CA PHE A 142 0.64 7.42 6.80
C PHE A 142 2.00 7.54 6.16
N GLU A 143 2.03 8.21 5.02
CA GLU A 143 3.28 8.52 4.32
C GLU A 143 3.52 10.02 4.38
N PHE A 144 4.47 10.39 5.24
CA PHE A 144 4.88 11.77 5.41
C PHE A 144 5.98 12.13 4.41
N ARG A 145 5.90 13.37 3.91
CA ARG A 145 6.85 13.92 2.93
C ARG A 145 7.62 15.12 3.45
N HIS A 146 7.37 15.52 4.70
CA HIS A 146 8.08 16.61 5.35
C HIS A 146 8.76 16.09 6.61
N GLU A 147 10.03 16.44 6.80
CA GLU A 147 10.88 15.93 7.89
C GLU A 147 10.30 16.15 9.30
N SER A 148 9.63 17.28 9.54
CA SER A 148 8.96 17.60 10.82
C SER A 148 7.99 16.54 11.34
N TRP A 149 7.51 15.61 10.50
CA TRP A 149 6.67 14.49 10.97
C TRP A 149 7.47 13.35 11.60
N PHE A 150 8.77 13.25 11.35
CA PHE A 150 9.63 12.17 11.85
C PHE A 150 10.13 12.49 13.26
N ALA A 151 9.20 12.49 14.21
CA ALA A 151 9.44 12.77 15.62
C ALA A 151 8.63 11.81 16.50
N ASP A 152 9.12 11.55 17.72
CA ASP A 152 8.52 10.57 18.65
C ASP A 152 7.03 10.82 18.90
N ALA A 153 6.62 12.08 19.05
CA ALA A 153 5.22 12.43 19.27
C ALA A 153 4.30 12.02 18.10
N THR A 154 4.79 12.06 16.85
CA THR A 154 4.05 11.53 15.70
C THR A 154 4.00 10.01 15.75
N TYR A 155 5.11 9.36 16.09
CA TYR A 155 5.16 7.89 16.20
C TYR A 155 4.23 7.37 17.29
N ASP A 156 4.15 8.06 18.42
CA ASP A 156 3.24 7.74 19.52
C ASP A 156 1.78 7.94 19.13
N ALA A 157 1.46 9.03 18.42
CA ALA A 157 0.12 9.24 17.85
C ALA A 157 -0.28 8.07 16.93
N LEU A 158 0.63 7.62 16.06
CA LEU A 158 0.37 6.47 15.19
C LEU A 158 0.22 5.16 15.98
N ARG A 159 1.09 4.89 16.96
CA ARG A 159 1.02 3.69 17.82
C ARG A 159 -0.30 3.59 18.58
N ASN A 160 -0.74 4.68 19.17
CA ASN A 160 -1.99 4.74 19.95
C ASN A 160 -3.23 4.39 19.12
N HIS A 161 -3.15 4.50 17.79
CA HIS A 161 -4.23 4.19 16.86
C HIS A 161 -3.98 2.94 16.02
N ASN A 162 -2.92 2.18 16.32
CA ASN A 162 -2.45 1.06 15.49
C ASN A 162 -2.28 1.45 14.00
N ALA A 163 -1.87 2.69 13.74
CA ALA A 163 -1.58 3.20 12.41
C ALA A 163 -0.11 2.96 12.07
N ALA A 164 0.18 2.58 10.83
CA ALA A 164 1.56 2.37 10.38
C ALA A 164 2.17 3.67 9.83
N LEU A 165 3.42 3.95 10.19
CA LEU A 165 4.28 4.77 9.37
C LEU A 165 4.56 4.02 8.07
N CYS A 166 4.33 4.66 6.93
CA CYS A 166 4.77 4.15 5.64
C CYS A 166 6.27 4.38 5.52
N VAL A 167 7.04 3.30 5.50
CA VAL A 167 8.47 3.32 5.21
C VAL A 167 8.61 3.47 3.70
N ALA A 168 9.02 4.66 3.26
CA ALA A 168 9.15 5.00 1.86
C ALA A 168 10.59 5.40 1.51
N GLU A 169 11.04 4.93 0.35
CA GLU A 169 12.28 5.38 -0.25
C GLU A 169 12.05 5.82 -1.70
N SER A 170 12.78 6.84 -2.13
CA SER A 170 12.88 7.38 -3.49
C SER A 170 14.21 8.13 -3.62
N GLU A 171 14.54 8.61 -4.82
CA GLU A 171 15.77 9.40 -5.04
C GLU A 171 15.89 10.61 -4.11
N ASP A 172 14.77 11.29 -3.81
CA ASP A 172 14.75 12.54 -3.04
C ASP A 172 14.26 12.37 -1.59
N LEU A 173 13.93 11.15 -1.16
CA LEU A 173 13.33 10.90 0.15
C LEU A 173 13.66 9.50 0.65
N VAL A 174 14.18 9.43 1.88
CA VAL A 174 14.25 8.20 2.67
C VAL A 174 13.59 8.48 4.02
N THR A 175 12.55 7.73 4.37
CA THR A 175 11.90 7.85 5.67
C THR A 175 12.59 6.95 6.70
N PRO A 176 12.63 7.32 7.99
CA PRO A 176 13.06 6.41 9.04
C PRO A 176 12.21 5.13 9.06
N GLU A 177 12.87 4.00 9.26
CA GLU A 177 12.19 2.72 9.44
C GLU A 177 11.74 2.57 10.90
N VAL A 178 10.53 3.03 11.18
CA VAL A 178 9.90 2.93 12.50
C VAL A 178 8.55 2.24 12.34
N HIS A 179 8.40 1.05 12.93
CA HIS A 179 7.14 0.31 12.85
C HIS A 179 6.20 0.71 13.99
N THR A 180 5.22 1.56 13.68
CA THR A 180 4.28 2.11 14.67
C THR A 180 3.02 1.28 14.86
N ALA A 181 2.59 0.50 13.85
CA ALA A 181 1.51 -0.47 14.02
C ALA A 181 2.04 -1.76 14.68
N ALA A 182 1.21 -2.39 15.50
CA ALA A 182 1.56 -3.57 16.28
C ALA A 182 1.59 -4.84 15.42
N ASP A 183 0.64 -4.99 14.48
CA ASP A 183 0.39 -6.23 13.74
C ASP A 183 0.68 -6.14 12.24
N PHE A 184 1.07 -4.97 11.73
CA PHE A 184 1.51 -4.83 10.33
C PHE A 184 2.56 -3.72 10.14
N THR A 185 3.16 -3.69 8.96
CA THR A 185 4.03 -2.60 8.47
C THR A 185 3.74 -2.34 7.00
N PHE A 186 4.11 -1.16 6.51
CA PHE A 186 3.79 -0.71 5.16
C PHE A 186 5.01 -0.06 4.50
N PHE A 187 5.44 -0.60 3.37
CA PHE A 187 6.59 -0.14 2.59
C PHE A 187 6.16 0.38 1.22
N ARG A 188 6.77 1.47 0.79
CA ARG A 188 6.71 2.00 -0.57
C ARG A 188 8.12 2.12 -1.13
N LEU A 189 8.50 1.13 -1.94
CA LEU A 189 9.81 1.03 -2.56
C LEU A 189 9.76 1.76 -3.90
N ARG A 190 10.33 2.97 -3.97
CA ARG A 190 10.19 3.85 -5.15
C ARG A 190 11.48 4.15 -5.88
N ASN A 191 12.62 3.64 -5.41
CA ASN A 191 13.89 3.79 -6.11
C ASN A 191 14.20 2.55 -6.97
N PRO A 192 14.02 2.61 -8.30
CA PRO A 192 14.30 1.46 -9.16
C PRO A 192 15.77 1.05 -9.20
N ALA A 193 16.69 1.96 -8.83
CA ALA A 193 18.09 1.62 -8.67
C ALA A 193 18.32 0.60 -7.54
N HIS A 194 17.33 0.40 -6.65
CA HIS A 194 17.38 -0.54 -5.53
C HIS A 194 16.60 -1.84 -5.81
N PHE A 195 16.36 -2.20 -7.08
CA PHE A 195 15.70 -3.47 -7.44
C PHE A 195 16.71 -4.51 -7.99
N THR A 196 17.98 -4.43 -7.59
CA THR A 196 18.99 -5.43 -7.98
C THR A 196 18.77 -6.75 -7.24
N ALA A 197 19.41 -7.83 -7.71
CA ALA A 197 19.31 -9.14 -7.06
C ALA A 197 19.77 -9.13 -5.59
N ASP A 198 20.79 -8.34 -5.28
CA ASP A 198 21.30 -8.19 -3.91
C ASP A 198 20.30 -7.42 -3.04
N ASP A 199 19.67 -6.37 -3.59
CA ASP A 199 18.64 -5.61 -2.88
C ASP A 199 17.44 -6.50 -2.55
N LEU A 200 16.93 -7.25 -3.54
CA LEU A 200 15.80 -8.16 -3.35
C LEU A 200 16.12 -9.29 -2.36
N SER A 201 17.37 -9.75 -2.32
CA SER A 201 17.80 -10.74 -1.33
C SER A 201 17.79 -10.17 0.09
N ARG A 202 18.22 -8.90 0.25
CA ARG A 202 18.15 -8.19 1.55
C ARG A 202 16.70 -7.94 1.94
N ASP A 203 15.86 -7.44 1.04
CA ASP A 203 14.44 -7.22 1.27
C ASP A 203 13.73 -8.52 1.68
N LYS A 204 14.04 -9.64 1.01
CA LYS A 204 13.46 -10.95 1.34
C LYS A 204 13.82 -11.39 2.75
N ALA A 205 15.10 -11.26 3.14
CA ALA A 205 15.55 -11.61 4.49
C ALA A 205 14.90 -10.70 5.55
N HIS A 206 14.87 -9.40 5.27
CA HIS A 206 14.28 -8.39 6.16
C HIS A 206 12.78 -8.58 6.36
N PHE A 207 12.03 -8.77 5.27
CA PHE A 207 10.59 -9.03 5.36
C PHE A 207 10.29 -10.36 6.05
N ALA A 208 11.15 -11.38 5.90
CA ALA A 208 11.00 -12.64 6.63
C ALA A 208 11.20 -12.46 8.15
N GLU A 209 12.11 -11.59 8.58
CA GLU A 209 12.28 -11.21 9.99
C GLU A 209 11.03 -10.49 10.52
N LEU A 210 10.54 -9.49 9.79
CA LEU A 210 9.32 -8.75 10.19
C LEU A 210 8.10 -9.67 10.30
N MET A 211 7.95 -10.61 9.37
CA MET A 211 6.88 -11.62 9.39
C MET A 211 6.88 -12.54 10.62
N GLN A 212 7.89 -12.51 11.48
CA GLN A 212 7.83 -13.19 12.78
C GLN A 212 6.80 -12.53 13.72
N THR A 213 6.48 -11.25 13.52
CA THR A 213 5.65 -10.46 14.44
C THR A 213 4.52 -9.65 13.79
N ARG A 214 4.56 -9.45 12.47
CA ARG A 214 3.61 -8.56 11.77
C ARG A 214 3.42 -8.92 10.30
N ASP A 215 2.26 -8.58 9.75
CA ASP A 215 2.04 -8.61 8.30
C ASP A 215 2.90 -7.53 7.61
N VAL A 216 3.45 -7.85 6.44
CA VAL A 216 4.27 -6.91 5.67
C VAL A 216 3.53 -6.54 4.40
N PHE A 217 3.21 -5.26 4.21
CA PHE A 217 2.70 -4.75 2.95
C PHE A 217 3.82 -4.01 2.23
N ALA A 218 4.26 -4.47 1.05
CA ALA A 218 5.36 -3.85 0.31
C ALA A 218 4.97 -3.57 -1.14
N TYR A 219 5.05 -2.30 -1.55
CA TYR A 219 4.63 -1.88 -2.88
C TYR A 219 5.76 -1.20 -3.65
N PHE A 220 6.14 -1.83 -4.75
CA PHE A 220 7.08 -1.29 -5.71
C PHE A 220 6.41 -0.20 -6.56
N LYS A 221 7.16 0.82 -6.94
CA LYS A 221 6.69 1.84 -7.88
C LYS A 221 6.29 1.21 -9.21
N HIS A 222 5.25 1.75 -9.83
CA HIS A 222 4.99 1.43 -11.24
C HIS A 222 5.92 2.28 -12.10
N GLU A 223 6.52 1.65 -13.09
CA GLU A 223 7.34 2.32 -14.09
C GLU A 223 6.90 1.87 -15.48
N ASP A 224 7.40 2.54 -16.52
CA ASP A 224 7.09 2.14 -17.89
C ASP A 224 7.57 0.70 -18.15
N GLU A 225 8.74 0.37 -17.59
CA GLU A 225 9.29 -0.98 -17.53
C GLU A 225 8.73 -1.78 -16.33
N PRO A 226 8.59 -3.12 -16.45
CA PRO A 226 7.99 -3.95 -15.41
C PRO A 226 8.93 -4.30 -14.24
N ALA A 227 10.07 -3.63 -14.09
CA ALA A 227 11.09 -3.99 -13.10
C ALA A 227 10.52 -4.14 -11.68
N GLY A 228 9.76 -3.14 -11.22
CA GLY A 228 9.16 -3.17 -9.87
C GLY A 228 8.13 -4.30 -9.67
N VAL A 229 7.29 -4.62 -10.67
CA VAL A 229 6.32 -5.71 -10.54
C VAL A 229 6.99 -7.09 -10.62
N LEU A 230 8.07 -7.21 -11.40
CA LEU A 230 8.88 -8.43 -11.47
C LEU A 230 9.63 -8.67 -10.14
N ALA A 231 10.20 -7.62 -9.55
CA ALA A 231 10.79 -7.64 -8.22
C ALA A 231 9.77 -8.13 -7.18
N ALA A 232 8.58 -7.52 -7.14
CA ALA A 232 7.52 -7.94 -6.23
C ALA A 232 7.13 -9.42 -6.39
N ALA A 233 6.99 -9.90 -7.63
CA ALA A 233 6.67 -11.30 -7.89
C ALA A 233 7.78 -12.25 -7.41
N SER A 234 9.06 -11.91 -7.63
CA SER A 234 10.19 -12.75 -7.19
C SER A 234 10.30 -12.91 -5.66
N LEU A 235 9.80 -11.93 -4.89
CA LEU A 235 9.77 -12.03 -3.43
C LEU A 235 8.79 -13.12 -2.94
N LEU A 236 7.76 -13.43 -3.74
CA LEU A 236 6.77 -14.48 -3.45
C LEU A 236 7.18 -15.85 -3.96
N GLU A 237 8.15 -15.92 -4.88
CA GLU A 237 8.67 -17.19 -5.37
C GLU A 237 9.40 -17.90 -4.22
N GLN A 238 8.93 -19.11 -3.91
CA GLN A 238 9.64 -19.99 -3.00
C GLN A 238 10.99 -20.32 -3.65
N ALA A 239 12.07 -20.29 -2.86
CA ALA A 239 13.34 -20.83 -3.34
C ALA A 239 13.04 -22.25 -3.85
N ALA A 240 13.33 -22.53 -5.12
CA ALA A 240 13.29 -23.90 -5.60
C ALA A 240 14.21 -24.69 -4.68
N SER A 241 13.64 -25.62 -3.90
CA SER A 241 14.38 -26.49 -3.02
C SER A 241 15.51 -27.12 -3.83
N GLN A 242 16.75 -26.73 -3.53
CA GLN A 242 17.94 -27.50 -3.92
C GLN A 242 18.11 -28.65 -2.94
#